data_AF-A0A2M6ITA8-F1
#
_entry.id   AF-A0A2M6ITA8-F1
#
_cell.length_a   1.000
_cell.length_b   1.000
_cell.length_c   1.000
_cell.angle_alpha   90.00
_cell.angle_beta   90.00
_cell.angle_gamma   90.00
#
_symmetry.space_group_name_H-M   'P 1'
#
loop_
_entity.id
_entity.type
_entity.pdbx_description
1 polymer ?
#
loop_
_entity_poly.entity_id
_entity_poly.type
_entity_poly.pdbx_seq_one_letter_code
_entity_poly.pdbx_strand_id
1 'polypeptide(L)'
;TKKSGIYPYVLTQKERYLSIRAFTPNMKREAYERQDGICPVCKKEFAIGEMEADHINPWHDGGRTIAENCQMLCKEDNRTKSGK
;
A
#
# COMPACT_ATOMS: atom_id res chain seq x y z
N THR A 1 7.58 11.99 -14.21
CA THR A 1 8.02 10.62 -13.86
C THR A 1 8.87 10.06 -14.99
N LYS A 2 10.17 9.82 -14.76
CA LYS A 2 11.02 9.14 -15.75
C LYS A 2 10.50 7.70 -15.93
N LYS A 3 10.07 7.35 -17.15
CA LYS A 3 9.56 6.01 -17.51
C LYS A 3 10.68 4.99 -17.75
N SER A 4 11.75 5.03 -16.94
CA SER A 4 12.96 4.23 -17.16
C SER A 4 12.74 2.72 -17.03
N GLY A 5 11.73 2.30 -16.28
CA GLY A 5 11.40 0.89 -16.04
C GLY A 5 10.63 0.18 -17.15
N ILE A 6 10.11 0.92 -18.14
CA ILE A 6 9.19 0.34 -19.15
C ILE A 6 9.94 -0.54 -20.14
N TYR A 7 11.07 -0.09 -20.70
CA TYR A 7 11.87 -0.88 -21.64
C TYR A 7 12.33 -2.23 -21.06
N PRO A 8 12.93 -2.31 -19.85
CA PRO A 8 13.30 -3.60 -19.29
C PRO A 8 12.09 -4.48 -18.96
N TYR A 9 10.93 -3.92 -18.61
CA TYR A 9 9.70 -4.70 -18.44
C TYR A 9 9.23 -5.34 -19.75
N VAL A 10 9.17 -4.59 -20.86
CA VAL A 10 8.76 -5.12 -22.18
C VAL A 10 9.66 -6.30 -22.60
N LEU A 11 10.96 -6.22 -22.32
CA LEU A 11 11.94 -7.24 -22.71
C LEU A 11 11.97 -8.46 -21.78
N THR A 12 11.66 -8.30 -20.49
CA THR A 12 11.84 -9.37 -19.50
C THR A 12 10.54 -9.89 -18.89
N GLN A 13 9.44 -9.16 -19.09
CA GLN A 13 8.15 -9.33 -18.41
C GLN A 13 8.23 -9.33 -16.87
N LYS A 14 9.35 -8.86 -16.29
CA LYS A 14 9.51 -8.82 -14.84
C LYS A 14 8.95 -7.53 -14.28
N GLU A 15 7.86 -7.64 -13.54
CA GLU A 15 7.16 -6.53 -12.91
C GLU A 15 8.03 -5.70 -11.95
N ARG A 16 9.14 -6.26 -11.43
CA ARG A 16 10.13 -5.55 -10.60
C ARG A 16 10.71 -4.29 -11.24
N TYR A 17 10.68 -4.20 -12.58
CA TYR A 17 11.18 -3.04 -13.32
C TYR A 17 10.14 -1.92 -13.37
N LEU A 18 8.87 -2.25 -13.17
CA LEU A 18 7.82 -1.26 -12.98
C LEU A 18 7.91 -0.81 -11.52
N SER A 19 7.95 0.51 -11.29
CA SER A 19 7.89 1.08 -9.94
C SER A 19 6.48 0.95 -9.37
N ILE A 20 6.01 -0.29 -9.18
CA ILE A 20 4.67 -0.63 -8.71
C ILE A 20 4.60 -0.29 -7.22
N ARG A 21 3.77 0.72 -6.91
CA ARG A 21 3.50 1.16 -5.54
C ARG A 21 2.34 0.42 -4.90
N ALA A 22 1.69 -0.50 -5.61
CA ALA A 22 0.56 -1.25 -5.10
C ALA A 22 1.02 -2.42 -4.22
N PHE A 23 0.42 -2.57 -3.06
CA PHE A 23 0.58 -3.74 -2.21
C PHE A 23 -0.12 -4.96 -2.81
N THR A 24 0.51 -6.14 -2.70
CA THR A 24 -0.09 -7.40 -3.13
C THR A 24 -1.25 -7.80 -2.20
N PRO A 25 -2.24 -8.59 -2.65
CA PRO A 25 -3.35 -9.04 -1.82
C PRO A 25 -2.91 -9.76 -0.53
N ASN A 26 -1.83 -10.54 -0.58
CA ASN A 26 -1.28 -11.22 0.60
C ASN A 26 -0.79 -10.23 1.65
N MET A 27 -0.07 -9.18 1.24
CA MET A 27 0.42 -8.13 2.15
C MET A 27 -0.73 -7.36 2.78
N LYS A 28 -1.81 -7.11 2.02
CA LYS A 28 -3.02 -6.48 2.56
C LYS A 28 -3.68 -7.34 3.63
N ARG A 29 -3.77 -8.66 3.40
CA ARG A 29 -4.33 -9.60 4.37
C ARG A 29 -3.47 -9.67 5.64
N GLU A 30 -2.16 -9.80 5.49
CA GLU A 30 -1.23 -9.81 6.62
C GLU A 30 -1.30 -8.51 7.43
N ALA A 31 -1.40 -7.35 6.77
CA ALA A 31 -1.61 -6.09 7.45
C ALA A 31 -2.96 -6.01 8.16
N TYR A 32 -4.03 -6.51 7.52
CA TYR A 32 -5.37 -6.55 8.10
C TYR A 32 -5.42 -7.42 9.37
N GLU A 33 -4.83 -8.62 9.32
CA GLU A 33 -4.73 -9.53 10.46
C GLU A 33 -3.90 -8.93 11.59
N ARG A 34 -2.77 -8.25 11.28
CA ARG A 34 -1.98 -7.53 12.30
C ARG A 34 -2.73 -6.38 12.98
N GLN A 35 -3.72 -5.81 12.31
CA GLN A 35 -4.54 -4.71 12.81
C GLN A 35 -5.88 -5.17 13.36
N ASP A 36 -6.18 -6.47 13.34
CA ASP A 36 -7.49 -7.05 13.69
C ASP A 36 -8.67 -6.36 12.96
N GLY A 37 -8.44 -5.87 11.73
CA GLY A 37 -9.43 -5.09 10.98
C GLY A 37 -9.74 -3.71 11.57
N ILE A 38 -8.98 -3.23 12.56
CA ILE A 38 -9.17 -1.94 13.22
C ILE A 38 -8.35 -0.88 12.49
N CYS A 39 -9.01 0.19 12.04
CA CYS A 39 -8.31 1.34 11.50
C CYS A 39 -7.52 2.05 12.62
N PRO A 40 -6.19 2.25 12.49
CA PRO A 40 -5.37 2.87 13.54
C PRO A 40 -5.66 4.35 13.78
N VAL A 41 -6.33 5.04 12.85
CA VAL A 41 -6.68 6.46 12.96
C VAL A 41 -7.98 6.65 13.73
N CYS A 42 -9.09 6.07 13.25
CA CYS A 42 -10.39 6.19 13.90
C CYS A 42 -10.71 5.10 14.93
N LYS A 43 -9.86 4.07 15.07
CA LYS A 43 -10.01 2.94 16.01
C LYS A 43 -11.32 2.16 15.87
N LYS A 44 -11.89 2.14 14.67
CA LYS A 44 -13.09 1.37 14.32
C LYS A 44 -12.72 0.14 13.51
N GLU A 45 -13.48 -0.94 13.69
CA GLU A 45 -13.38 -2.16 12.91
C GLU A 45 -14.06 -1.99 11.55
N PHE A 46 -13.43 -2.48 10.50
CA PHE A 46 -13.94 -2.47 9.12
C PHE A 46 -13.66 -3.80 8.45
N ALA A 47 -14.49 -4.19 7.48
CA ALA A 47 -14.18 -5.34 6.65
C ALA A 47 -12.99 -5.05 5.72
N ILE A 48 -12.22 -6.08 5.36
CA ILE A 48 -11.05 -5.94 4.47
C ILE A 48 -11.36 -5.23 3.13
N GLY A 49 -12.59 -5.34 2.61
CA GLY A 49 -13.03 -4.67 1.38
C GLY A 49 -13.41 -3.19 1.56
N GLU A 50 -13.59 -2.75 2.80
CA GLU A 50 -13.86 -1.36 3.19
C GLU A 50 -12.58 -0.61 3.57
N MET A 51 -11.47 -1.33 3.73
CA MET A 51 -10.16 -0.78 4.02
C MET A 51 -9.29 -0.67 2.76
N GLU A 52 -8.39 0.30 2.77
CA GLU A 52 -7.38 0.53 1.76
C GLU A 52 -5.99 0.38 2.37
N ALA A 53 -5.10 -0.22 1.60
CA ALA A 53 -3.71 -0.39 2.01
C ALA A 53 -2.91 0.85 1.64
N ASP A 54 -2.27 1.44 2.64
CA ASP A 54 -1.45 2.64 2.50
C ASP A 54 -0.05 2.41 3.10
N HIS A 55 0.90 3.24 2.70
CA HIS A 55 2.26 3.19 3.23
C HIS A 55 2.33 3.92 4.57
N ILE A 56 2.94 3.28 5.59
CA ILE A 56 3.24 3.94 6.86
C ILE A 56 4.25 5.05 6.62
N ASN A 57 5.41 4.67 6.07
CA ASN A 57 6.43 5.58 5.59
C ASN A 57 6.19 5.87 4.11
N PRO A 58 5.98 7.14 3.72
CA PRO A 58 5.77 7.52 2.34
C PRO A 58 6.92 7.08 1.43
N TRP A 59 6.60 6.83 0.16
CA TRP A 59 7.60 6.43 -0.84
C TRP A 59 8.71 7.47 -1.03
N HIS A 60 8.41 8.77 -0.85
CA HIS A 60 9.40 9.85 -0.99
C HIS A 60 10.46 9.83 0.12
N ASP A 61 10.12 9.30 1.30
CA ASP A 61 11.03 9.10 2.42
C ASP A 61 11.76 7.74 2.37
N GLY A 62 11.68 7.04 1.23
CA GLY A 62 12.30 5.73 1.05
C GLY A 62 11.45 4.55 1.55
N GLY A 63 10.17 4.77 1.82
CA GLY A 63 9.22 3.72 2.17
C GLY A 63 9.13 2.64 1.10
N ARG A 64 9.48 1.40 1.47
CA ARG A 64 9.40 0.25 0.56
C ARG A 64 7.99 -0.34 0.57
N THR A 65 7.57 -0.94 -0.54
CA THR A 65 6.33 -1.72 -0.61
C THR A 65 6.56 -3.11 0.00
N ILE A 66 6.55 -3.19 1.33
CA ILE A 66 6.71 -4.42 2.12
C ILE A 66 5.54 -4.56 3.10
N ALA A 67 5.22 -5.78 3.57
CA ALA A 67 4.08 -6.00 4.46
C ALA A 67 4.18 -5.17 5.73
N GLU A 68 5.37 -5.04 6.30
CA GLU A 68 5.67 -4.21 7.47
C GLU A 68 5.30 -2.73 7.27
N ASN A 69 5.50 -2.19 6.06
CA ASN A 69 5.17 -0.81 5.70
C ASN A 69 3.73 -0.66 5.18
N CYS A 70 2.96 -1.74 5.14
CA CYS A 70 1.55 -1.75 4.75
C CYS A 70 0.69 -1.50 6.00
N GLN A 71 -0.15 -0.47 5.93
CA GLN A 71 -1.15 -0.13 6.94
C GLN A 71 -2.53 -0.17 6.29
N MET A 72 -3.54 -0.69 7.01
CA MET A 72 -4.90 -0.75 6.49
C MET A 72 -5.65 0.43 7.11
N LEU A 73 -6.10 1.35 6.27
CA LEU A 73 -6.87 2.52 6.69
C LEU A 73 -8.28 2.41 6.14
N CYS A 74 -9.27 2.96 6.84
CA CYS A 74 -10.59 3.10 6.24
C CYS A 74 -10.51 4.09 5.07
N LYS A 75 -11.42 3.96 4.10
CA LYS A 75 -11.45 4.84 2.91
C LYS A 75 -11.49 6.32 3.27
N GLU A 76 -12.19 6.70 4.33
CA GLU A 76 -12.31 8.09 4.76
C GLU A 76 -10.99 8.64 5.33
N ASP A 77 -10.36 7.90 6.24
CA ASP A 77 -9.07 8.29 6.84
C ASP A 77 -7.96 8.29 5.79
N ASN A 78 -7.96 7.32 4.87
CA ASN A 78 -6.98 7.25 3.79
C ASN A 78 -7.11 8.46 2.83
N ARG A 79 -8.34 8.86 2.49
CA ARG A 79 -8.60 10.05 1.68
C ARG A 79 -8.15 11.32 2.38
N THR A 80 -8.39 11.43 3.68
CA THR A 80 -7.95 12.58 4.49
C THR A 80 -6.43 12.65 4.60
N LYS A 81 -5.75 11.50 4.72
CA LYS A 81 -4.28 11.40 4.81
C LYS A 81 -3.60 11.76 3.49
N SER A 82 -4.13 11.29 2.35
CA SER A 82 -3.55 11.54 1.02
C SER A 82 -3.60 13.02 0.58
N GLY A 83 -4.45 13.83 1.22
CA GLY A 83 -4.51 15.29 1.01
C GLY A 83 -3.45 16.09 1.76
N LYS A 84 -2.55 15.46 2.52
CA LYS A 84 -1.43 16.08 3.24
C LYS A 84 -0.10 15.57 2.72
#